data_AF-A0A430FFA7-F1
#
_entry.id   AF-A0A430FFA7-F1
#
_cell.length_a   1.000
_cell.length_b   1.000
_cell.length_c   1.000
_cell.angle_alpha   90.00
_cell.angle_beta   90.00
_cell.angle_gamma   90.00
#
_symmetry.space_group_name_H-M   'P 1'
#
loop_
_entity.id
_entity.type
_entity.pdbx_description
1 polymer ?
#
loop_
_entity_poly.entity_id
_entity_poly.type
_entity_poly.pdbx_seq_one_letter_code
_entity_poly.pdbx_strand_id
1 'polypeptide(L)'
;MDWKKIKDTVVAEAKGRDGGRFGAGLPRVSDGQLLFIEHMVSKMRPVGVGGGRIAVFMNGSPLFTGAAGSGESNIRRWLLEERDLAEAIVAMPNDFFYNTGIATYIWVLNNNKPVERRGKVQLINANGVFTKMRKSLGSKRNELSDEQIRAIVKEYEAFEESKTSKIFDVRDFGYTTVTVERPLRDENGEIVTDRKGRPKPDTSLRDTENIPLTRNIDEYFEHEVKPYAPDAWMDRKKDKVGYEIPFTRYFYEYTPLRPSTDILDDIRSLEASIADSLAKVGL
;
A
#
# COMPACT_ATOMS: atom_id res chain seq x y z
N MET A 1 9.75 -1.62 13.44
CA MET A 1 10.96 -1.99 14.21
C MET A 1 11.79 -0.74 14.36
N ASP A 2 11.98 -0.22 15.57
CA ASP A 2 12.76 1.02 15.75
C ASP A 2 14.26 0.75 15.53
N TRP A 3 14.97 1.69 14.86
CA TRP A 3 16.41 1.60 14.58
C TRP A 3 17.21 2.74 15.24
N LYS A 4 16.67 3.36 16.29
CA LYS A 4 17.28 4.50 17.00
C LYS A 4 18.70 4.22 17.47
N LYS A 5 18.98 3.01 17.95
CA LYS A 5 20.31 2.61 18.46
C LYS A 5 21.42 2.61 17.40
N ILE A 6 21.06 2.40 16.14
CA ILE A 6 22.02 2.36 15.01
C ILE A 6 21.88 3.56 14.08
N LYS A 7 21.13 4.58 14.51
CA LYS A 7 20.73 5.70 13.65
C LYS A 7 21.92 6.41 13.03
N ASP A 8 22.88 6.79 13.85
CA ASP A 8 23.99 7.61 13.41
C ASP A 8 24.87 6.85 12.41
N THR A 9 25.08 5.54 12.63
CA THR A 9 25.79 4.66 11.69
C THR A 9 25.10 4.57 10.34
N VAL A 10 23.78 4.34 10.34
CA VAL A 10 22.97 4.22 9.11
C VAL A 10 22.94 5.55 8.36
N VAL A 11 22.77 6.68 9.07
CA VAL A 11 22.78 8.02 8.47
C VAL A 11 24.15 8.37 7.89
N ALA A 12 25.23 8.01 8.59
CA ALA A 12 26.58 8.23 8.09
C ALA A 12 26.85 7.43 6.80
N GLU A 13 26.41 6.17 6.75
CA GLU A 13 26.55 5.33 5.55
C GLU A 13 25.73 5.88 4.37
N ALA A 14 24.47 6.29 4.60
CA ALA A 14 23.60 6.87 3.58
C ALA A 14 24.17 8.18 2.98
N LYS A 15 24.99 8.91 3.74
CA LYS A 15 25.70 10.12 3.29
C LYS A 15 27.04 9.83 2.62
N GLY A 16 27.52 8.59 2.68
CA GLY A 16 28.77 8.17 2.07
C GLY A 16 28.71 8.16 0.55
N ARG A 17 29.83 7.76 -0.08
CA ARG A 17 29.92 7.62 -1.53
C ARG A 17 28.87 6.61 -2.04
N ASP A 18 28.08 7.03 -3.03
CA ASP A 18 26.99 6.27 -3.64
C ASP A 18 25.86 5.83 -2.68
N GLY A 19 25.80 6.42 -1.47
CA GLY A 19 24.77 6.12 -0.45
C GLY A 19 24.90 4.77 0.27
N GLY A 20 25.95 4.00 -0.02
CA GLY A 20 26.19 2.68 0.58
C GLY A 20 25.00 1.73 0.40
N ARG A 21 24.60 1.04 1.47
CA ARG A 21 23.41 0.17 1.44
C ARG A 21 22.09 0.94 1.39
N PHE A 22 22.08 2.18 1.88
CA PHE A 22 20.86 2.93 2.18
C PHE A 22 20.68 4.16 1.28
N GLY A 23 21.16 4.05 0.05
CA GLY A 23 21.17 5.16 -0.92
C GLY A 23 19.79 5.53 -1.47
N ALA A 24 18.78 4.68 -1.28
CA ALA A 24 17.42 4.94 -1.77
C ALA A 24 16.63 5.89 -0.84
N GLY A 25 17.12 6.09 0.39
CA GLY A 25 16.49 6.94 1.39
C GLY A 25 16.54 6.29 2.75
N LEU A 26 16.02 6.99 3.76
CA LEU A 26 15.93 6.47 5.12
C LEU A 26 14.49 6.59 5.62
N PRO A 27 13.86 5.49 6.07
CA PRO A 27 12.52 5.56 6.65
C PRO A 27 12.57 6.28 8.00
N ARG A 28 11.42 6.58 8.60
CA ARG A 28 11.37 7.11 9.97
C ARG A 28 12.09 6.17 10.96
N VAL A 29 12.64 6.74 12.03
CA VAL A 29 13.44 5.99 13.03
C VAL A 29 12.64 4.88 13.73
N SER A 30 11.34 5.08 13.91
CA SER A 30 10.45 4.09 14.53
C SER A 30 10.17 2.87 13.65
N ASP A 31 10.56 2.90 12.36
CA ASP A 31 10.30 1.84 11.40
C ASP A 31 11.43 1.59 10.40
N GLY A 32 12.32 0.66 10.73
CA GLY A 32 13.46 0.26 9.92
C GLY A 32 13.17 -0.89 8.96
N GLN A 33 11.91 -1.25 8.70
CA GLN A 33 11.61 -2.40 7.84
C GLN A 33 12.17 -2.26 6.42
N LEU A 34 12.07 -1.07 5.83
CA LEU A 34 12.63 -0.80 4.50
C LEU A 34 14.17 -0.87 4.47
N LEU A 35 14.84 -0.58 5.59
CA LEU A 35 16.30 -0.74 5.70
C LEU A 35 16.74 -2.20 5.53
N PHE A 36 15.93 -3.17 5.97
CA PHE A 36 16.23 -4.59 5.73
C PHE A 36 16.12 -4.94 4.25
N ILE A 37 15.12 -4.39 3.55
CA ILE A 37 14.98 -4.57 2.11
C ILE A 37 16.21 -4.04 1.39
N GLU A 38 16.60 -2.78 1.66
CA GLU A 38 17.81 -2.17 1.10
C GLU A 38 19.07 -2.98 1.42
N HIS A 39 19.20 -3.45 2.67
CA HIS A 39 20.32 -4.32 3.05
C HIS A 39 20.37 -5.62 2.24
N MET A 40 19.26 -6.32 2.07
CA MET A 40 19.26 -7.56 1.28
C MET A 40 19.52 -7.28 -0.20
N VAL A 41 18.96 -6.20 -0.75
CA VAL A 41 19.22 -5.78 -2.14
C VAL A 41 20.72 -5.49 -2.36
N SER A 42 21.39 -4.89 -1.38
CA SER A 42 22.85 -4.65 -1.45
C SER A 42 23.70 -5.93 -1.53
N LYS A 43 23.10 -7.10 -1.23
CA LYS A 43 23.74 -8.41 -1.27
C LYS A 43 23.31 -9.26 -2.48
N MET A 44 22.45 -8.72 -3.35
CA MET A 44 22.05 -9.43 -4.56
C MET A 44 23.23 -9.66 -5.49
N ARG A 45 23.31 -10.87 -6.04
CA ARG A 45 24.28 -11.20 -7.09
C ARG A 45 24.07 -10.28 -8.30
N PRO A 46 25.14 -9.69 -8.88
CA PRO A 46 25.00 -8.82 -10.05
C PRO A 46 24.37 -9.53 -11.25
N VAL A 47 23.64 -8.77 -12.08
CA VAL A 47 22.92 -9.29 -13.26
C VAL A 47 23.88 -9.97 -14.24
N GLY A 48 25.06 -9.39 -14.47
CA GLY A 48 26.07 -9.92 -15.40
C GLY A 48 26.62 -11.31 -15.06
N VAL A 49 26.38 -11.80 -13.84
CA VAL A 49 26.73 -13.17 -13.41
C VAL A 49 25.50 -13.99 -12.99
N GLY A 50 24.31 -13.63 -13.52
CA GLY A 50 23.07 -14.40 -13.37
C GLY A 50 22.02 -13.78 -12.44
N GLY A 51 22.30 -12.64 -11.80
CA GLY A 51 21.32 -11.96 -10.94
C GLY A 51 20.93 -12.73 -9.69
N GLY A 52 20.02 -12.20 -8.87
CA GLY A 52 19.53 -12.82 -7.65
C GLY A 52 18.04 -12.58 -7.46
N ARG A 53 17.41 -13.50 -6.73
CA ARG A 53 16.02 -13.38 -6.26
C ARG A 53 15.99 -13.45 -4.74
N ILE A 54 15.21 -12.58 -4.12
CA ILE A 54 14.99 -12.52 -2.67
C ILE A 54 13.49 -12.70 -2.44
N ALA A 55 13.13 -13.50 -1.44
CA ALA A 55 11.78 -13.55 -0.88
C ALA A 55 11.87 -13.20 0.61
N VAL A 56 11.10 -12.20 1.06
CA VAL A 56 11.13 -11.76 2.46
C VAL A 56 9.71 -11.52 2.98
N PHE A 57 9.45 -11.96 4.21
CA PHE A 57 8.22 -11.63 4.92
C PHE A 57 8.30 -10.24 5.56
N MET A 58 7.28 -9.44 5.31
CA MET A 58 7.09 -8.10 5.89
C MET A 58 5.66 -7.97 6.41
N ASN A 59 5.40 -7.09 7.38
CA ASN A 59 4.03 -6.63 7.63
C ASN A 59 3.58 -5.64 6.53
N GLY A 60 2.43 -4.99 6.69
CA GLY A 60 1.93 -4.01 5.72
C GLY A 60 2.71 -2.70 5.61
N SER A 61 3.56 -2.33 6.56
CA SER A 61 4.18 -1.00 6.62
C SER A 61 4.96 -0.60 5.36
N PRO A 62 5.83 -1.47 4.79
CA PRO A 62 6.55 -1.15 3.56
C PRO A 62 5.67 -0.81 2.36
N LEU A 63 4.40 -1.25 2.34
CA LEU A 63 3.51 -1.05 1.19
C LEU A 63 3.04 0.40 1.06
N PHE A 64 2.75 1.09 2.16
CA PHE A 64 2.01 2.37 2.11
C PHE A 64 2.51 3.46 3.06
N THR A 65 3.38 3.17 4.03
CA THR A 65 3.80 4.22 4.98
C THR A 65 4.70 5.27 4.33
N GLY A 66 4.59 6.52 4.80
CA GLY A 66 5.38 7.65 4.29
C GLY A 66 4.70 8.38 3.13
N ALA A 67 4.62 9.71 3.26
CA ALA A 67 4.03 10.59 2.26
C ALA A 67 4.96 10.79 1.06
N ALA A 68 4.46 11.40 -0.02
CA ALA A 68 5.26 11.76 -1.17
C ALA A 68 6.53 12.55 -0.79
N GLY A 69 7.66 12.15 -1.37
CA GLY A 69 8.99 12.68 -1.06
C GLY A 69 9.57 12.27 0.31
N SER A 70 8.88 11.46 1.12
CA SER A 70 9.48 10.85 2.33
C SER A 70 10.45 9.74 1.96
N GLY A 71 11.32 9.36 2.90
CA GLY A 71 12.28 8.27 2.67
C GLY A 71 11.60 6.94 2.35
N GLU A 72 10.50 6.59 3.02
CA GLU A 72 9.77 5.36 2.72
C GLU A 72 9.22 5.33 1.29
N SER A 73 8.63 6.45 0.86
CA SER A 73 8.11 6.60 -0.50
C SER A 73 9.23 6.56 -1.54
N ASN A 74 10.37 7.18 -1.26
CA ASN A 74 11.52 7.17 -2.15
C ASN A 74 12.14 5.78 -2.28
N ILE A 75 12.23 5.02 -1.17
CA ILE A 75 12.68 3.63 -1.21
C ILE A 75 11.72 2.78 -2.05
N ARG A 76 10.41 2.96 -1.92
CA ARG A 76 9.43 2.27 -2.79
C ARG A 76 9.61 2.64 -4.26
N ARG A 77 9.75 3.93 -4.57
CA ARG A 77 10.03 4.40 -5.94
C ARG A 77 11.29 3.75 -6.50
N TRP A 78 12.34 3.68 -5.69
CA TRP A 78 13.60 3.05 -6.08
C TRP A 78 13.43 1.54 -6.36
N LEU A 79 12.71 0.82 -5.49
CA LEU A 79 12.42 -0.61 -5.66
C LEU A 79 11.54 -0.91 -6.89
N LEU A 80 10.56 -0.06 -7.16
CA LEU A 80 9.53 -0.28 -8.18
C LEU A 80 9.95 0.26 -9.55
N GLU A 81 10.31 1.55 -9.61
CA GLU A 81 10.52 2.26 -10.88
C GLU A 81 12.00 2.34 -11.25
N GLU A 82 12.87 2.82 -10.36
CA GLU A 82 14.27 3.11 -10.72
C GLU A 82 15.11 1.86 -10.91
N ARG A 83 14.86 0.82 -10.12
CA ARG A 83 15.62 -0.44 -10.15
C ARG A 83 14.81 -1.64 -10.65
N ASP A 84 13.50 -1.49 -10.82
CA ASP A 84 12.58 -2.54 -11.28
C ASP A 84 12.81 -3.89 -10.56
N LEU A 85 12.91 -3.86 -9.23
CA LEU A 85 13.27 -5.03 -8.42
C LEU A 85 12.06 -5.79 -7.93
N ALA A 86 10.98 -5.11 -7.53
CA ALA A 86 9.80 -5.77 -6.98
C ALA A 86 9.07 -6.55 -8.08
N GLU A 87 9.17 -7.88 -8.06
CA GLU A 87 8.60 -8.79 -9.08
C GLU A 87 7.19 -9.24 -8.69
N ALA A 88 6.98 -9.55 -7.41
CA ALA A 88 5.66 -9.88 -6.89
C ALA A 88 5.52 -9.54 -5.41
N ILE A 89 4.27 -9.36 -4.97
CA ILE A 89 3.90 -9.21 -3.56
C ILE A 89 2.75 -10.17 -3.28
N VAL A 90 2.95 -11.07 -2.31
CA VAL A 90 1.95 -12.08 -1.93
C VAL A 90 1.37 -11.73 -0.56
N ALA A 91 0.09 -11.39 -0.48
CA ALA A 91 -0.60 -11.24 0.80
C ALA A 91 -0.89 -12.61 1.40
N MET A 92 -0.39 -12.85 2.61
CA MET A 92 -0.49 -14.11 3.32
C MET A 92 -1.76 -14.15 4.18
N PRO A 93 -2.23 -15.35 4.57
CA PRO A 93 -3.29 -15.49 5.55
C PRO A 93 -2.96 -14.74 6.85
N ASN A 94 -3.99 -14.15 7.47
CA ASN A 94 -3.89 -13.68 8.85
C ASN A 94 -3.62 -14.86 9.80
N ASP A 95 -3.14 -14.58 11.00
CA ASP A 95 -2.83 -15.60 12.02
C ASP A 95 -1.88 -16.70 11.51
N PHE A 96 -1.00 -16.35 10.56
CA PHE A 96 0.00 -17.27 10.00
C PHE A 96 1.27 -17.37 10.85
N PHE A 97 1.57 -16.36 11.67
CA PHE A 97 2.76 -16.32 12.52
C PHE A 97 2.44 -16.53 14.00
N TYR A 98 3.37 -17.15 14.73
CA TYR A 98 3.25 -17.39 16.17
C TYR A 98 3.13 -16.10 16.99
N ASN A 99 3.94 -15.08 16.64
CA ASN A 99 4.08 -13.85 17.41
C ASN A 99 3.06 -12.75 17.05
N THR A 100 2.27 -12.91 15.98
CA THR A 100 1.34 -11.88 15.53
C THR A 100 0.22 -12.45 14.66
N GLY A 101 -0.99 -11.92 14.83
CA GLY A 101 -2.14 -12.19 13.97
C GLY A 101 -2.28 -11.24 12.78
N ILE A 102 -1.37 -10.27 12.64
CA ILE A 102 -1.46 -9.20 11.62
C ILE A 102 -1.21 -9.78 10.22
N ALA A 103 -1.84 -9.15 9.22
CA ALA A 103 -1.57 -9.41 7.81
C ALA A 103 -0.08 -9.25 7.48
N THR A 104 0.47 -10.24 6.78
CA THR A 104 1.86 -10.27 6.33
C THR A 104 1.93 -10.45 4.83
N TYR A 105 3.05 -10.03 4.25
CA TYR A 105 3.26 -10.00 2.82
C TYR A 105 4.64 -10.57 2.50
N ILE A 106 4.72 -11.42 1.49
CA ILE A 106 6.00 -11.83 0.91
C ILE A 106 6.34 -10.85 -0.20
N TRP A 107 7.46 -10.16 -0.06
CA TRP A 107 8.05 -9.39 -1.14
C TRP A 107 9.00 -10.28 -1.92
N VAL A 108 8.73 -10.46 -3.20
CA VAL A 108 9.62 -11.14 -4.14
C VAL A 108 10.37 -10.08 -4.93
N LEU A 109 11.68 -10.00 -4.74
CA LEU A 109 12.56 -9.06 -5.43
C LEU A 109 13.44 -9.84 -6.41
N ASN A 110 13.55 -9.40 -7.64
CA ASN A 110 14.37 -10.01 -8.67
C ASN A 110 15.09 -8.91 -9.47
N ASN A 111 16.43 -8.94 -9.49
CA ASN A 111 17.21 -7.97 -10.27
C ASN A 111 17.49 -8.44 -11.71
N ASN A 112 17.02 -9.64 -12.08
CA ASN A 112 17.11 -10.22 -13.40
C ASN A 112 15.72 -10.71 -13.84
N LYS A 113 14.76 -9.77 -13.90
CA LYS A 113 13.38 -10.05 -14.31
C LYS A 113 13.33 -10.58 -15.75
N PRO A 114 12.55 -11.65 -16.00
CA PRO A 114 12.15 -12.04 -17.36
C PRO A 114 11.53 -10.87 -18.12
N VAL A 115 11.65 -10.86 -19.44
CA VAL A 115 11.27 -9.72 -20.30
C VAL A 115 9.81 -9.32 -20.08
N GLU A 116 8.94 -10.32 -19.96
CA GLU A 116 7.50 -10.18 -19.74
C GLU A 116 7.14 -9.54 -18.39
N ARG A 117 8.04 -9.59 -17.39
CA ARG A 117 7.82 -9.03 -16.03
C ARG A 117 8.45 -7.66 -15.81
N ARG A 118 9.23 -7.16 -16.77
CA ARG A 118 9.93 -5.87 -16.64
C ARG A 118 8.93 -4.72 -16.56
N GLY A 119 9.16 -3.80 -15.64
CA GLY A 119 8.26 -2.66 -15.38
C GLY A 119 6.90 -3.05 -14.82
N LYS A 120 6.74 -4.31 -14.36
CA LYS A 120 5.48 -4.84 -13.82
C LYS A 120 5.68 -5.46 -12.44
N VAL A 121 4.59 -5.49 -11.68
CA VAL A 121 4.50 -6.15 -10.37
C VAL A 121 3.24 -7.01 -10.33
N GLN A 122 3.40 -8.27 -9.94
CA GLN A 122 2.26 -9.17 -9.69
C GLN A 122 1.86 -9.10 -8.21
N LEU A 123 0.63 -8.72 -7.93
CA LEU A 123 0.04 -8.82 -6.59
C LEU A 123 -0.76 -10.12 -6.51
N ILE A 124 -0.49 -10.94 -5.49
CA ILE A 124 -1.18 -12.22 -5.27
C ILE A 124 -1.84 -12.20 -3.90
N ASN A 125 -3.16 -12.29 -3.86
CA ASN A 125 -3.94 -12.33 -2.64
C ASN A 125 -4.18 -13.78 -2.20
N ALA A 126 -3.28 -14.32 -1.40
CA ALA A 126 -3.44 -15.61 -0.74
C ALA A 126 -4.15 -15.47 0.63
N ASN A 127 -4.72 -14.30 0.95
CA ASN A 127 -5.57 -14.15 2.11
C ASN A 127 -6.84 -15.00 1.93
N GLY A 128 -7.12 -15.89 2.88
CA GLY A 128 -8.18 -16.90 2.75
C GLY A 128 -7.70 -18.28 2.32
N VAL A 129 -6.47 -18.41 1.79
CA VAL A 129 -5.88 -19.70 1.43
C VAL A 129 -5.17 -20.28 2.65
N PHE A 130 -5.85 -21.13 3.43
CA PHE A 130 -5.23 -21.78 4.59
C PHE A 130 -5.99 -23.02 5.04
N THR A 131 -5.31 -23.83 5.85
CA THR A 131 -5.90 -24.85 6.71
C THR A 131 -5.89 -24.36 8.14
N LYS A 132 -7.02 -24.50 8.85
CA LYS A 132 -7.09 -24.16 10.27
C LYS A 132 -6.32 -25.19 11.08
N MET A 133 -5.44 -24.73 11.95
CA MET A 133 -4.71 -25.58 12.86
C MET A 133 -5.65 -26.17 13.91
N ARG A 134 -5.50 -27.47 14.21
CA ARG A 134 -6.26 -28.13 15.28
C ARG A 134 -5.96 -27.53 16.67
N LYS A 135 -4.70 -27.16 16.90
CA LYS A 135 -4.24 -26.50 18.12
C LYS A 135 -3.51 -25.22 17.75
N SER A 136 -4.07 -24.12 18.21
CA SER A 136 -3.48 -22.80 18.19
C SER A 136 -2.09 -22.78 18.85
N LEU A 137 -1.14 -22.05 18.25
CA LEU A 137 0.18 -21.81 18.83
C LEU A 137 0.40 -20.29 18.90
N GLY A 138 0.33 -19.70 20.10
CA GLY A 138 0.44 -18.24 20.28
C GLY A 138 -0.70 -17.51 19.55
N SER A 139 -0.36 -16.66 18.57
CA SER A 139 -1.32 -16.05 17.63
C SER A 139 -1.58 -16.90 16.39
N LYS A 140 -0.75 -17.91 16.10
CA LYS A 140 -0.89 -18.74 14.91
C LYS A 140 -2.14 -19.60 14.99
N ARG A 141 -3.00 -19.49 13.99
CA ARG A 141 -4.24 -20.28 13.81
C ARG A 141 -4.30 -20.97 12.45
N ASN A 142 -3.56 -20.44 11.47
CA ASN A 142 -3.65 -20.84 10.08
C ASN A 142 -2.30 -21.35 9.58
N GLU A 143 -2.32 -22.42 8.79
CA GLU A 143 -1.16 -22.98 8.10
C GLU A 143 -1.46 -23.21 6.61
N LEU A 144 -0.42 -23.33 5.79
CA LEU A 144 -0.56 -23.68 4.39
C LEU A 144 -0.25 -25.17 4.22
N SER A 145 -1.12 -25.91 3.54
CA SER A 145 -0.79 -27.26 3.08
C SER A 145 0.16 -27.20 1.88
N ASP A 146 0.83 -28.30 1.57
CA ASP A 146 1.73 -28.36 0.41
C ASP A 146 0.98 -28.10 -0.90
N GLU A 147 -0.28 -28.52 -1.02
CA GLU A 147 -1.15 -28.24 -2.16
C GLU A 147 -1.42 -26.74 -2.30
N GLN A 148 -1.69 -26.07 -1.18
CA GLN A 148 -1.93 -24.63 -1.13
C GLN A 148 -0.66 -23.85 -1.50
N ILE A 149 0.50 -24.27 -1.01
CA ILE A 149 1.80 -23.69 -1.39
C ILE A 149 2.02 -23.86 -2.90
N ARG A 150 1.84 -25.06 -3.44
CA ARG A 150 1.98 -25.33 -4.88
C ARG A 150 1.01 -24.49 -5.73
N ALA A 151 -0.22 -24.27 -5.26
CA ALA A 151 -1.18 -23.42 -5.96
C ALA A 151 -0.72 -21.96 -6.03
N ILE A 152 -0.25 -21.39 -4.91
CA ILE A 152 0.28 -20.02 -4.86
C ILE A 152 1.51 -19.88 -5.76
N VAL A 153 2.42 -20.86 -5.73
CA VAL A 153 3.62 -20.87 -6.60
C VAL A 153 3.22 -20.96 -8.07
N LYS A 154 2.25 -21.81 -8.42
CA LYS A 154 1.76 -21.93 -9.80
C LYS A 154 1.13 -20.63 -10.29
N GLU A 155 0.35 -19.95 -9.45
CA GLU A 155 -0.25 -18.65 -9.79
C GLU A 155 0.82 -17.57 -9.96
N TYR A 156 1.84 -17.57 -9.09
CA TYR A 156 3.02 -16.73 -9.26
C TYR A 156 3.71 -17.01 -10.59
N GLU A 157 4.02 -18.27 -10.92
CA GLU A 157 4.73 -18.64 -12.15
C GLU A 157 3.94 -18.31 -13.42
N ALA A 158 2.62 -18.52 -13.40
CA ALA A 158 1.74 -18.28 -14.54
C ALA A 158 1.78 -16.82 -15.02
N PHE A 159 1.93 -15.86 -14.10
CA PHE A 159 1.91 -14.42 -14.43
C PHE A 159 0.66 -14.01 -15.24
N GLU A 160 -0.50 -14.49 -14.80
CA GLU A 160 -1.80 -14.23 -15.42
C GLU A 160 -2.73 -13.49 -14.45
N GLU A 161 -3.64 -12.69 -15.00
CA GLU A 161 -4.71 -12.02 -14.26
C GLU A 161 -5.76 -13.02 -13.80
N SER A 162 -6.17 -12.93 -12.55
CA SER A 162 -7.19 -13.76 -11.91
C SER A 162 -7.93 -12.96 -10.82
N LYS A 163 -8.86 -13.59 -10.10
CA LYS A 163 -9.46 -12.96 -8.92
C LYS A 163 -8.44 -12.73 -7.79
N THR A 164 -7.42 -13.57 -7.72
CA THR A 164 -6.39 -13.58 -6.68
C THR A 164 -5.03 -13.11 -7.18
N SER A 165 -4.82 -12.93 -8.48
CA SER A 165 -3.58 -12.43 -9.07
C SER A 165 -3.88 -11.22 -9.93
N LYS A 166 -3.24 -10.08 -9.66
CA LYS A 166 -3.37 -8.85 -10.44
C LYS A 166 -2.01 -8.31 -10.83
N ILE A 167 -1.86 -7.83 -12.05
CA ILE A 167 -0.61 -7.35 -12.63
C ILE A 167 -0.74 -5.86 -12.92
N PHE A 168 0.20 -5.10 -12.39
CA PHE A 168 0.22 -3.65 -12.52
C PHE A 168 1.51 -3.21 -13.19
N ASP A 169 1.43 -2.14 -13.97
CA ASP A 169 2.62 -1.40 -14.36
C ASP A 169 3.14 -0.65 -13.13
N VAL A 170 4.46 -0.51 -12.99
CA VAL A 170 5.07 0.13 -11.81
C VAL A 170 4.53 1.55 -11.56
N ARG A 171 4.12 2.24 -12.63
CA ARG A 171 3.54 3.59 -12.57
C ARG A 171 2.14 3.64 -11.96
N ASP A 172 1.42 2.51 -11.90
CA ASP A 172 0.10 2.42 -11.25
C ASP A 172 0.19 2.63 -9.73
N PHE A 173 1.37 2.41 -9.15
CA PHE A 173 1.66 2.64 -7.73
C PHE A 173 2.14 4.06 -7.43
N GLY A 174 2.41 4.85 -8.46
CA GLY A 174 2.88 6.21 -8.32
C GLY A 174 1.74 7.21 -8.26
N TYR A 175 1.92 8.28 -7.50
CA TYR A 175 1.05 9.45 -7.47
C TYR A 175 1.86 10.74 -7.35
N THR A 176 1.25 11.87 -7.70
CA THR A 176 1.76 13.20 -7.37
C THR A 176 0.86 13.79 -6.28
N THR A 177 1.44 14.13 -5.14
CA THR A 177 0.79 14.97 -4.15
C THR A 177 0.87 16.42 -4.62
N VAL A 178 -0.28 17.01 -4.93
CA VAL A 178 -0.42 18.40 -5.36
C VAL A 178 -0.96 19.23 -4.21
N THR A 179 -0.38 20.40 -3.96
CA THR A 179 -0.90 21.33 -2.95
C THR A 179 -2.03 22.17 -3.55
N VAL A 180 -3.21 22.08 -2.94
CA VAL A 180 -4.38 22.89 -3.29
C VAL A 180 -4.47 24.05 -2.31
N GLU A 181 -4.36 25.26 -2.83
CA GLU A 181 -4.47 26.50 -2.06
C GLU A 181 -5.85 27.11 -2.31
N ARG A 182 -6.40 27.74 -1.26
CA ARG A 182 -7.64 28.50 -1.31
C ARG A 182 -7.39 29.93 -0.83
N PRO A 183 -8.15 30.93 -1.30
CA PRO A 183 -7.87 32.31 -0.98
C PRO A 183 -8.22 32.63 0.48
N LEU A 184 -7.36 33.41 1.13
CA LEU A 184 -7.66 34.07 2.39
C LEU A 184 -8.74 35.12 2.16
N ARG A 185 -9.76 35.10 3.01
CA ARG A 185 -10.85 36.07 3.00
C ARG A 185 -10.82 36.94 4.25
N ASP A 186 -11.17 38.21 4.10
CA ASP A 186 -11.32 39.13 5.23
C ASP A 186 -12.68 38.94 5.94
N GLU A 187 -12.95 39.78 6.94
CA GLU A 187 -14.21 39.73 7.72
C GLU A 187 -15.47 39.98 6.87
N ASN A 188 -15.32 40.59 5.69
CA ASN A 188 -16.42 40.85 4.75
C ASN A 188 -16.55 39.72 3.70
N GLY A 189 -15.67 38.73 3.73
CA GLY A 189 -15.63 37.63 2.77
C GLY A 189 -14.87 37.95 1.48
N GLU A 190 -14.20 39.11 1.39
CA GLU A 190 -13.45 39.54 0.21
C GLU A 190 -12.06 38.90 0.15
N ILE A 191 -11.58 38.58 -1.06
CA ILE A 191 -10.27 37.93 -1.25
C ILE A 191 -9.14 38.89 -0.92
N VAL A 192 -8.28 38.50 0.01
CA VAL A 192 -7.07 39.25 0.35
C VAL A 192 -5.98 38.96 -0.68
N THR A 193 -5.45 39.99 -1.34
CA THR A 193 -4.38 39.86 -2.34
C THR A 193 -3.00 40.32 -1.84
N ASP A 194 -1.95 39.86 -2.50
CA ASP A 194 -0.60 40.39 -2.34
C ASP A 194 -0.42 41.72 -3.12
N ARG A 195 0.78 42.33 -3.02
CA ARG A 195 1.11 43.58 -3.73
C ARG A 195 1.05 43.47 -5.26
N LYS A 196 0.96 42.25 -5.81
CA LYS A 196 0.87 41.96 -7.25
C LYS A 196 -0.55 41.57 -7.67
N GLY A 197 -1.54 41.70 -6.78
CA GLY A 197 -2.93 41.35 -7.06
C GLY A 197 -3.22 39.85 -7.04
N ARG A 198 -2.29 39.01 -6.58
CA ARG A 198 -2.52 37.56 -6.50
C ARG A 198 -3.19 37.22 -5.17
N PRO A 199 -4.19 36.31 -5.13
CA PRO A 199 -4.79 35.87 -3.87
C PRO A 199 -3.73 35.33 -2.90
N LYS A 200 -3.81 35.74 -1.64
CA LYS A 200 -3.00 35.14 -0.58
C LYS A 200 -3.61 33.78 -0.21
N PRO A 201 -2.80 32.73 -0.01
CA PRO A 201 -3.32 31.44 0.45
C PRO A 201 -3.78 31.52 1.91
N ASP A 202 -4.93 30.93 2.20
CA ASP A 202 -5.36 30.62 3.56
C ASP A 202 -4.73 29.29 3.99
N THR A 203 -3.80 29.34 4.93
CA THR A 203 -3.11 28.14 5.43
C THR A 203 -4.04 27.18 6.17
N SER A 204 -5.19 27.65 6.68
CA SER A 204 -6.17 26.80 7.37
C SER A 204 -7.08 26.03 6.42
N LEU A 205 -7.21 26.51 5.18
CA LEU A 205 -8.00 25.87 4.12
C LEU A 205 -7.14 25.15 3.07
N ARG A 206 -5.81 25.14 3.26
CA ARG A 206 -4.88 24.42 2.39
C ARG A 206 -5.12 22.92 2.51
N ASP A 207 -5.16 22.26 1.37
CA ASP A 207 -5.28 20.81 1.29
C ASP A 207 -4.25 20.22 0.31
N THR A 208 -4.24 18.91 0.19
CA THR A 208 -3.43 18.17 -0.77
C THR A 208 -4.22 17.06 -1.44
N GLU A 209 -4.03 16.93 -2.75
CA GLU A 209 -4.61 15.85 -3.55
C GLU A 209 -3.54 14.87 -3.99
N ASN A 210 -3.80 13.58 -3.87
CA ASN A 210 -2.92 12.52 -4.37
C ASN A 210 -3.44 12.01 -5.72
N ILE A 211 -2.82 12.49 -6.79
CA ILE A 211 -3.27 12.23 -8.16
C ILE A 211 -2.40 11.11 -8.77
N PRO A 212 -2.97 9.99 -9.25
CA PRO A 212 -2.20 8.91 -9.87
C PRO A 212 -1.30 9.40 -11.01
N LEU A 213 -0.09 8.84 -11.14
CA LEU A 213 0.86 9.19 -12.22
C LEU A 213 0.34 8.86 -13.63
N THR A 214 -0.74 8.08 -13.72
CA THR A 214 -1.42 7.71 -14.95
C THR A 214 -2.50 8.72 -15.37
N ARG A 215 -2.79 9.73 -14.54
CA ARG A 215 -3.79 10.77 -14.83
C ARG A 215 -3.15 12.13 -15.10
N ASN A 216 -3.83 12.95 -15.90
CA ASN A 216 -3.47 14.34 -16.07
C ASN A 216 -3.90 15.14 -14.83
N ILE A 217 -2.94 15.87 -14.24
CA ILE A 217 -3.16 16.64 -13.00
C ILE A 217 -4.15 17.78 -13.21
N ASP A 218 -4.05 18.50 -14.33
CA ASP A 218 -4.89 19.66 -14.59
C ASP A 218 -6.34 19.23 -14.86
N GLU A 219 -6.55 18.16 -15.64
CA GLU A 219 -7.88 17.57 -15.84
C GLU A 219 -8.50 17.06 -14.52
N TYR A 220 -7.71 16.35 -13.70
CA TYR A 220 -8.18 15.90 -12.39
C TYR A 220 -8.62 17.09 -11.53
N PHE A 221 -7.81 18.15 -11.48
CA PHE A 221 -8.11 19.33 -10.69
C PHE A 221 -9.42 20.02 -11.12
N GLU A 222 -9.64 20.16 -12.44
CA GLU A 222 -10.86 20.76 -12.98
C GLU A 222 -12.10 19.90 -12.73
N HIS A 223 -11.99 18.58 -12.68
CA HIS A 223 -13.14 17.68 -12.50
C HIS A 223 -13.43 17.32 -11.04
N GLU A 224 -12.41 17.17 -10.21
CA GLU A 224 -12.55 16.65 -8.84
C GLU A 224 -12.44 17.76 -7.78
N VAL A 225 -11.73 18.86 -8.07
CA VAL A 225 -11.50 19.93 -7.08
C VAL A 225 -12.36 21.17 -7.37
N LYS A 226 -12.30 21.69 -8.60
CA LYS A 226 -12.99 22.94 -8.97
C LYS A 226 -14.50 22.95 -8.73
N PRO A 227 -15.27 21.86 -8.91
CA PRO A 227 -16.71 21.88 -8.63
C PRO A 227 -17.06 22.16 -7.17
N TYR A 228 -16.15 21.81 -6.24
CA TYR A 228 -16.33 22.02 -4.81
C TYR A 228 -15.56 23.23 -4.28
N ALA A 229 -14.48 23.63 -4.95
CA ALA A 229 -13.67 24.81 -4.62
C ALA A 229 -13.30 25.63 -5.88
N PRO A 230 -14.24 26.44 -6.42
CA PRO A 230 -14.05 27.14 -7.69
C PRO A 230 -12.88 28.14 -7.69
N ASP A 231 -12.60 28.75 -6.54
CA ASP A 231 -11.54 29.74 -6.32
C ASP A 231 -10.18 29.13 -5.95
N ALA A 232 -10.09 27.80 -5.86
CA ALA A 232 -8.84 27.11 -5.55
C ALA A 232 -7.84 27.16 -6.72
N TRP A 233 -6.55 27.09 -6.39
CA TRP A 233 -5.47 26.91 -7.36
C TRP A 233 -4.43 25.93 -6.84
N MET A 234 -3.62 25.39 -7.77
CA MET A 234 -2.54 24.47 -7.41
C MET A 234 -1.20 25.21 -7.24
N ASP A 235 -0.49 24.95 -6.15
CA ASP A 235 0.92 25.38 -5.99
C ASP A 235 1.86 24.27 -6.50
N ARG A 236 2.05 24.24 -7.82
CA ARG A 236 2.84 23.21 -8.53
C ARG A 236 4.31 23.12 -8.09
N LYS A 237 4.84 24.15 -7.40
CA LYS A 237 6.22 24.13 -6.88
C LYS A 237 6.37 23.20 -5.68
N LYS A 238 5.26 22.83 -5.03
CA LYS A 238 5.22 21.93 -3.89
C LYS A 238 4.89 20.49 -4.27
N ASP A 239 4.70 20.22 -5.56
CA ASP A 239 4.40 18.88 -6.06
C ASP A 239 5.49 17.90 -5.62
N LYS A 240 5.06 16.75 -5.11
CA LYS A 240 5.96 15.66 -4.74
C LYS A 240 5.43 14.37 -5.32
N VAL A 241 6.34 13.59 -5.90
CA VAL A 241 6.01 12.23 -6.34
C VAL A 241 6.07 11.29 -5.14
N GLY A 242 5.00 10.53 -4.98
CA GLY A 242 4.85 9.47 -4.01
C GLY A 242 4.68 8.12 -4.69
N TYR A 243 5.02 7.06 -3.96
CA TYR A 243 4.72 5.69 -4.34
C TYR A 243 4.03 5.00 -3.17
N GLU A 244 2.99 4.23 -3.44
CA GLU A 244 2.30 3.37 -2.48
C GLU A 244 1.68 2.16 -3.18
N ILE A 245 1.56 1.05 -2.47
CA ILE A 245 0.95 -0.17 -2.95
C ILE A 245 -0.31 -0.40 -2.12
N PRO A 246 -1.47 0.15 -2.52
CA PRO A 246 -2.72 0.03 -1.77
C PRO A 246 -3.33 -1.37 -1.98
N PHE A 247 -2.62 -2.40 -1.54
CA PHE A 247 -2.89 -3.81 -1.83
C PHE A 247 -4.37 -4.18 -1.59
N THR A 248 -4.91 -3.81 -0.43
CA THR A 248 -6.30 -4.11 -0.05
C THR A 248 -7.32 -3.45 -0.98
N ARG A 249 -7.04 -2.26 -1.52
CA ARG A 249 -7.92 -1.56 -2.47
C ARG A 249 -8.06 -2.34 -3.77
N TYR A 250 -6.98 -2.96 -4.25
CA TYR A 250 -7.01 -3.71 -5.50
C TYR A 250 -7.83 -5.00 -5.41
N PHE A 251 -7.92 -5.63 -4.24
CA PHE A 251 -8.69 -6.86 -4.05
C PHE A 251 -10.00 -6.64 -3.29
N TYR A 252 -10.42 -5.38 -3.11
CA TYR A 252 -11.70 -5.07 -2.48
C TYR A 252 -12.84 -5.37 -3.44
N GLU A 253 -13.68 -6.34 -3.08
CA GLU A 253 -14.97 -6.57 -3.74
C GLU A 253 -16.07 -5.90 -2.91
N TYR A 254 -16.73 -4.90 -3.51
CA TYR A 254 -17.86 -4.22 -2.87
C TYR A 254 -18.98 -5.24 -2.64
N THR A 255 -19.29 -5.49 -1.37
CA THR A 255 -20.46 -6.27 -0.99
C THR A 255 -21.58 -5.27 -0.67
N PRO A 256 -22.61 -5.11 -1.51
CA PRO A 256 -23.72 -4.26 -1.19
C PRO A 256 -24.35 -4.72 0.12
N LEU A 257 -24.75 -3.75 0.95
CA LEU A 257 -25.52 -4.06 2.15
C LEU A 257 -26.82 -4.74 1.71
N ARG A 258 -27.10 -5.90 2.32
CA ARG A 258 -28.39 -6.57 2.16
C ARG A 258 -29.53 -5.60 2.53
N PRO A 259 -30.61 -5.53 1.75
CA PRO A 259 -31.76 -4.67 2.05
C PRO A 259 -32.26 -4.85 3.48
N SER A 260 -32.75 -3.77 4.09
CA SER A 260 -33.32 -3.81 5.44
C SER A 260 -34.54 -4.73 5.53
N THR A 261 -35.28 -4.93 4.44
CA THR A 261 -36.39 -5.89 4.34
C THR A 261 -35.93 -7.32 4.62
N ASP A 262 -34.82 -7.72 4.00
CA ASP A 262 -34.30 -9.08 4.12
C ASP A 262 -33.73 -9.31 5.53
N ILE A 263 -33.21 -8.26 6.18
CA ILE A 263 -32.83 -8.28 7.61
C ILE A 263 -34.05 -8.51 8.51
N LEU A 264 -35.15 -7.81 8.25
CA LEU A 264 -36.37 -7.94 9.04
C LEU A 264 -37.03 -9.32 8.87
N ASP A 265 -37.02 -9.87 7.66
CA ASP A 265 -37.60 -11.19 7.40
C ASP A 265 -36.78 -12.31 8.04
N ASP A 266 -35.45 -12.22 8.05
CA ASP A 266 -34.58 -13.14 8.80
C ASP A 266 -34.84 -13.04 10.32
N ILE A 267 -34.98 -11.83 10.86
CA ILE A 267 -35.30 -11.63 12.29
C ILE A 267 -36.63 -12.29 12.63
N ARG A 268 -37.68 -12.06 11.82
CA ARG A 268 -38.99 -12.69 12.01
C ARG A 268 -38.93 -14.21 11.92
N SER A 269 -38.16 -14.74 10.97
CA SER A 269 -37.95 -16.18 10.83
C SER A 269 -37.23 -16.78 12.05
N LEU A 270 -36.22 -16.08 12.58
CA LEU A 270 -35.51 -16.48 13.79
C LEU A 270 -36.41 -16.40 15.03
N GLU A 271 -37.22 -15.35 15.16
CA GLU A 271 -38.22 -15.21 16.23
C GLU A 271 -39.22 -16.37 16.20
N ALA A 272 -39.74 -16.72 15.02
CA ALA A 272 -40.65 -17.85 14.85
C ALA A 272 -39.97 -19.19 15.22
N SER A 273 -38.71 -19.39 14.81
CA SER A 273 -37.95 -20.59 15.16
C SER A 273 -37.65 -20.70 16.65
N ILE A 274 -37.35 -19.57 17.32
CA ILE A 274 -37.13 -19.52 18.77
C ILE A 274 -38.43 -19.81 19.50
N ALA A 275 -39.55 -19.21 19.10
CA ALA A 275 -40.86 -19.46 19.69
C ALA A 275 -41.29 -20.93 19.56
N ASP A 276 -41.11 -21.55 18.40
CA ASP A 276 -41.40 -22.99 18.19
C ASP A 276 -40.49 -23.88 19.04
N SER A 277 -39.22 -23.50 19.20
CA SER A 277 -38.28 -24.23 20.05
C SER A 277 -38.66 -24.12 21.53
N LEU A 278 -39.08 -22.95 22.01
CA LEU A 278 -39.52 -22.76 23.41
C LEU A 278 -40.80 -23.56 23.71
N ALA A 279 -41.77 -23.56 22.79
CA ALA A 279 -42.99 -24.35 22.93
C ALA A 279 -42.73 -25.86 23.04
N LYS A 280 -41.69 -26.36 22.36
CA LYS A 280 -41.27 -27.78 22.42
C LYS A 280 -40.58 -28.17 23.73
N VAL A 281 -40.07 -27.21 24.50
CA VAL A 281 -39.40 -27.46 25.80
C VAL A 281 -40.35 -27.21 26.98
N GLY A 282 -41.62 -26.85 26.73
CA GLY A 282 -42.68 -26.79 27.74
C GLY A 282 -42.65 -25.55 28.64
N LEU A 283 -42.17 -24.42 28.10
CA LEU A 283 -42.40 -23.07 28.66
C LEU A 283 -43.48 -22.34 27.85
#